data_AF-A0A1N6N1W6-F1
#
_entry.id   AF-A0A1N6N1W6-F1
#
_cell.length_a   1.000
_cell.length_b   1.000
_cell.length_c   1.000
_cell.angle_alpha   90.00
_cell.angle_beta   90.00
_cell.angle_gamma   90.00
#
_symmetry.space_group_name_H-M   'P 1'
#
loop_
_entity.id
_entity.type
_entity.pdbx_description
1 polymer ?
#
loop_
_entity_poly.entity_id
_entity_poly.type
_entity_poly.pdbx_seq_one_letter_code
_entity_poly.pdbx_strand_id
1 'polypeptide(L)'
;MEEALKKFNSWLKIDTWHTGHPLDEARFLKSAYGALIAKRDLDSETLRDYIVNFVNETSKLNERFLEERAEEYASKFDVISEFVRVNSL
;
A
#
# COMPACT_ATOMS: atom_id res chain seq x y z
N MET A 1 8.92 11.48 -3.44
CA MET A 1 8.74 10.24 -2.66
C MET A 1 7.42 10.28 -1.91
N GLU A 2 7.24 11.26 -1.02
CA GLU A 2 6.03 11.46 -0.22
C GLU A 2 4.73 11.54 -1.05
N GLU A 3 4.77 12.22 -2.21
CA GLU A 3 3.58 12.43 -3.03
C GLU A 3 3.06 11.17 -3.74
N ALA A 4 3.93 10.19 -4.00
CA ALA A 4 3.53 8.89 -4.56
C ALA A 4 2.84 8.03 -3.49
N LEU A 5 3.35 8.04 -2.26
CA LEU A 5 2.77 7.31 -1.13
C LEU A 5 1.37 7.83 -0.74
N LYS A 6 1.13 9.14 -0.88
CA LYS A 6 -0.19 9.74 -0.65
C LYS A 6 -1.30 9.15 -1.52
N LYS A 7 -0.99 8.43 -2.61
CA LYS A 7 -1.97 7.68 -3.41
C LYS A 7 -2.65 6.56 -2.63
N PHE A 8 -2.02 6.06 -1.57
CA PHE A 8 -2.59 5.02 -0.69
C PHE A 8 -3.58 5.56 0.34
N ASN A 9 -3.63 6.88 0.58
CA ASN A 9 -4.49 7.49 1.59
C ASN A 9 -5.98 7.16 1.40
N SER A 10 -6.47 7.12 0.17
CA SER A 10 -7.89 6.80 -0.08
C SER A 10 -8.25 5.35 0.25
N TRP A 11 -7.27 4.45 0.23
CA TRP A 11 -7.44 3.06 0.62
C TRP A 11 -7.25 2.89 2.13
N LEU A 12 -6.19 3.47 2.71
CA LEU A 12 -5.89 3.37 4.15
C LEU A 12 -6.91 4.05 5.06
N LYS A 13 -7.66 5.05 4.56
CA LYS A 13 -8.74 5.71 5.31
C LYS A 13 -10.01 4.86 5.47
N ILE A 14 -10.06 3.68 4.85
CA ILE A 14 -11.21 2.79 4.94
C ILE A 14 -10.96 1.80 6.06
N ASP A 15 -11.85 1.75 7.05
CA ASP A 15 -11.68 0.89 8.22
C ASP A 15 -11.48 -0.60 7.88
N THR A 16 -11.98 -1.06 6.73
CA THR A 16 -11.88 -2.45 6.28
C THR A 16 -10.65 -2.76 5.44
N TRP A 17 -9.73 -1.81 5.21
CA TRP A 17 -8.58 -1.98 4.29
C TRP A 17 -7.78 -3.27 4.53
N HIS A 18 -7.73 -3.73 5.79
CA HIS A 18 -6.99 -4.89 6.25
C HIS A 18 -7.77 -6.23 6.22
N THR A 19 -9.04 -6.22 5.78
CA THR A 19 -9.95 -7.38 5.90
C THR A 19 -9.79 -8.41 4.78
N GLY A 20 -9.06 -8.07 3.71
CA GLY A 20 -8.95 -8.91 2.52
C GLY A 20 -10.22 -8.95 1.66
N HIS A 21 -11.17 -8.04 1.87
CA HIS A 21 -12.35 -7.93 1.03
C HIS A 21 -11.95 -7.53 -0.41
N PRO A 22 -12.56 -8.12 -1.47
CA PRO A 22 -12.17 -7.84 -2.85
C PRO A 22 -12.19 -6.36 -3.26
N LEU A 23 -13.11 -5.57 -2.69
CA LEU A 23 -13.14 -4.12 -2.91
C LEU A 23 -11.94 -3.39 -2.32
N ASP A 24 -11.41 -3.86 -1.18
CA ASP A 24 -10.23 -3.27 -0.57
C ASP A 24 -8.98 -3.59 -1.36
N GLU A 25 -8.90 -4.81 -1.89
CA GLU A 25 -7.84 -5.20 -2.81
C GLU A 25 -7.89 -4.40 -4.12
N ALA A 26 -9.07 -4.18 -4.70
CA ALA A 26 -9.21 -3.34 -5.89
C ALA A 26 -8.76 -1.88 -5.65
N ARG A 27 -9.04 -1.33 -4.46
CA ARG A 27 -8.58 0.01 -4.07
C ARG A 27 -7.08 0.06 -3.87
N PHE A 28 -6.51 -0.95 -3.21
CA PHE A 28 -5.06 -1.10 -3.06
C PHE A 28 -4.37 -1.13 -4.43
N LEU A 29 -4.83 -1.97 -5.36
CA LEU A 29 -4.28 -2.07 -6.72
C LEU A 29 -4.32 -0.72 -7.46
N LYS A 30 -5.45 0.01 -7.36
CA LYS A 30 -5.59 1.33 -7.96
C LYS A 30 -4.60 2.33 -7.36
N SER A 31 -4.42 2.32 -6.04
CA SER A 31 -3.44 3.17 -5.35
C SER A 31 -2.00 2.80 -5.73
N ALA A 32 -1.67 1.51 -5.78
CA ALA A 32 -0.36 1.01 -6.18
C ALA A 32 0.01 1.43 -7.60
N TYR A 33 -0.89 1.22 -8.57
CA TYR A 33 -0.66 1.68 -9.94
C TYR A 33 -0.47 3.19 -10.02
N GLY A 34 -1.34 3.96 -9.35
CA GLY A 34 -1.20 5.42 -9.30
C GLY A 34 0.12 5.90 -8.67
N ALA A 35 0.63 5.20 -7.66
CA ALA A 35 1.92 5.48 -7.04
C ALA A 35 3.08 5.18 -7.99
N LEU A 36 3.05 4.04 -8.69
CA LEU A 36 4.10 3.61 -9.62
C LEU A 36 4.17 4.50 -10.87
N ILE A 37 3.05 5.04 -11.34
CA ILE A 37 3.04 6.05 -12.41
C ILE A 37 3.69 7.36 -11.95
N ALA A 38 3.50 7.75 -10.68
CA ALA A 38 4.12 8.95 -10.12
C ALA A 38 5.60 8.76 -9.78
N LYS A 39 6.00 7.55 -9.38
CA LYS A 39 7.37 7.17 -9.04
C LYS A 39 7.57 5.67 -9.31
N ARG A 40 8.27 5.33 -10.40
CA ARG A 40 8.48 3.94 -10.83
C ARG A 40 9.40 3.12 -9.92
N ASP A 41 10.30 3.77 -9.21
CA ASP A 41 11.30 3.18 -8.30
C ASP A 41 10.84 3.27 -6.83
N LEU A 42 9.53 3.15 -6.58
CA LEU A 42 9.02 3.03 -5.22
C LEU A 42 9.25 1.60 -4.72
N ASP A 43 9.95 1.47 -3.60
CA ASP A 43 10.22 0.18 -2.95
C ASP A 43 9.10 -0.20 -1.96
N SER A 44 8.95 -1.51 -1.75
CA SER A 44 7.92 -2.09 -0.88
C SER A 44 8.18 -1.83 0.60
N GLU A 45 9.44 -1.74 1.03
CA GLU A 45 9.80 -1.43 2.42
C GLU A 45 9.33 -0.02 2.82
N THR A 46 9.53 0.97 1.94
CA THR A 46 9.00 2.32 2.12
C THR A 46 7.48 2.33 2.18
N LEU A 47 6.79 1.49 1.39
CA LEU A 47 5.34 1.35 1.47
C LEU A 47 4.90 0.72 2.79
N ARG A 48 5.58 -0.34 3.24
CA ARG A 48 5.32 -1.00 4.53
C ARG A 48 5.38 0.03 5.67
N ASP A 49 6.47 0.77 5.74
CA ASP A 49 6.70 1.78 6.77
C ASP A 49 5.65 2.90 6.69
N TYR A 50 5.26 3.28 5.47
CA TYR A 50 4.20 4.26 5.26
C TYR A 50 2.85 3.79 5.83
N ILE A 51 2.47 2.53 5.58
CA ILE A 51 1.23 1.95 6.11
C ILE A 51 1.24 1.97 7.64
N VAL A 52 2.33 1.52 8.26
CA VAL A 52 2.47 1.49 9.72
C VAL A 52 2.34 2.89 10.31
N ASN A 53 3.08 3.87 9.77
CA ASN A 53 3.07 5.24 10.27
C ASN A 53 1.68 5.89 10.09
N PHE A 54 1.08 5.77 8.91
CA PHE A 54 -0.23 6.33 8.62
C PHE A 54 -1.31 5.79 9.57
N VAL A 55 -1.30 4.47 9.80
CA VAL A 55 -2.32 3.84 10.64
C VAL A 55 -2.10 4.19 12.11
N ASN A 56 -0.86 4.24 12.60
CA ASN A 56 -0.56 4.67 13.96
C ASN A 56 -1.04 6.11 14.26
N GLU A 57 -1.06 6.98 13.25
CA GLU A 57 -1.57 8.36 13.38
C GLU A 57 -3.10 8.46 13.31
N THR A 58 -3.78 7.51 12.64
CA THR A 58 -5.20 7.64 12.28
C THR A 58 -6.12 6.65 12.99
N SER A 59 -5.58 5.54 13.50
CA SER A 59 -6.34 4.47 14.14
C SER A 59 -5.48 3.74 15.18
N LYS A 60 -6.10 2.85 15.96
CA LYS A 60 -5.43 1.98 16.92
C LYS A 60 -5.71 0.53 16.59
N LEU A 61 -5.03 0.01 15.57
CA LEU A 61 -4.93 -1.42 15.36
C LEU A 61 -3.93 -2.02 16.36
N ASN A 62 -4.07 -3.31 16.63
CA ASN A 62 -3.04 -4.04 17.36
C ASN A 62 -1.73 -3.98 16.55
N GLU A 63 -0.62 -3.65 17.23
CA GLU A 63 0.70 -3.40 16.60
C GLU A 63 1.16 -4.59 15.75
N ARG A 64 1.16 -5.80 16.33
CA ARG A 64 1.55 -7.02 15.60
C ARG A 64 0.65 -7.27 14.39
N PHE A 65 -0.66 -7.08 14.55
CA PHE A 65 -1.60 -7.23 13.43
C PHE A 65 -1.32 -6.21 12.33
N LEU A 66 -1.07 -4.94 12.68
CA LEU A 66 -0.72 -3.89 11.73
C LEU A 66 0.56 -4.24 10.97
N GLU A 67 1.61 -4.70 11.67
CA GLU A 67 2.85 -5.12 11.03
C GLU A 67 2.62 -6.28 10.06
N GLU A 68 1.88 -7.31 10.46
CA GLU A 68 1.54 -8.46 9.60
C GLU A 68 0.75 -8.03 8.35
N ARG A 69 -0.18 -7.06 8.47
CA ARG A 69 -0.93 -6.51 7.33
C ARG A 69 -0.06 -5.63 6.44
N ALA A 70 0.78 -4.78 7.01
CA ALA A 70 1.69 -3.93 6.24
C ALA A 70 2.66 -4.77 5.41
N GLU A 71 3.21 -5.83 5.99
CA GLU A 71 4.09 -6.78 5.31
C GLU A 71 3.38 -7.50 4.15
N GLU A 72 2.14 -7.93 4.36
CA GLU A 72 1.34 -8.59 3.32
C GLU A 72 1.15 -7.65 2.10
N TYR A 73 0.78 -6.40 2.34
CA TYR A 73 0.56 -5.45 1.26
C TYR A 73 1.86 -4.95 0.62
N ALA A 74 2.97 -4.88 1.36
CA ALA A 74 4.30 -4.63 0.81
C ALA A 74 4.72 -5.75 -0.14
N SER A 75 4.55 -7.01 0.27
CA SER A 75 4.80 -8.18 -0.58
C SER A 75 3.94 -8.18 -1.85
N LYS A 76 2.66 -7.81 -1.74
CA LYS A 76 1.78 -7.64 -2.91
C LYS A 76 2.26 -6.52 -3.82
N PHE A 77 2.73 -5.41 -3.24
CA PHE A 77 3.25 -4.28 -3.99
C PHE A 77 4.50 -4.63 -4.79
N ASP A 78 5.41 -5.46 -4.27
CA ASP A 78 6.57 -5.94 -5.03
C ASP A 78 6.17 -6.66 -6.32
N VAL A 79 5.17 -7.55 -6.24
CA VAL A 79 4.65 -8.26 -7.41
C VAL A 79 4.07 -7.29 -8.44
N ILE A 80 3.33 -6.28 -7.98
CA ILE A 80 2.72 -5.25 -8.85
C ILE A 80 3.79 -4.37 -9.48
N SER A 81 4.77 -3.93 -8.69
CA SER A 81 5.87 -3.09 -9.13
C SER A 81 6.67 -3.79 -10.23
N GLU A 82 7.00 -5.06 -10.01
CA GLU A 82 7.68 -5.89 -11.00
C GLU A 82 6.84 -6.06 -12.27
N PHE A 83 5.54 -6.35 -12.13
CA PHE A 83 4.63 -6.47 -13.27
C PHE A 83 4.57 -5.19 -14.10
N VAL A 84 4.42 -4.03 -13.46
CA VAL A 84 4.38 -2.71 -14.13
C VAL A 84 5.71 -2.41 -14.82
N ARG A 85 6.83 -2.73 -14.17
CA ARG A 85 8.19 -2.55 -14.71
C ARG A 85 8.42 -3.40 -15.95
N VAL A 86 8.17 -4.71 -15.87
CA VAL A 86 8.39 -5.66 -16.96
C VAL A 86 7.51 -5.36 -18.17
N ASN A 87 6.28 -4.91 -17.94
CA ASN A 87 5.32 -4.61 -19.01
C ASN A 87 5.36 -3.14 -19.48
N SER A 88 6.27 -2.32 -18.95
CA SER A 88 6.39 -0.89 -19.30
C SER A 88 5.09 -0.09 -19.15
N LEU A 89 4.23 -0.46 -18.20
CA LEU A 89 2.91 0.14 -17.94
C LEU A 89 2.96 1.46 -17.19
#